data_AF-A0A9P8DM17-F1
#
_entry.id   AF-A0A9P8DM17-F1
#
_cell.length_a   1.000
_cell.length_b   1.000
_cell.length_c   1.000
_cell.angle_alpha   90.00
_cell.angle_beta   90.00
_cell.angle_gamma   90.00
#
_symmetry.space_group_name_H-M   'P 1'
#
loop_
_entity.id
_entity.type
_entity.pdbx_description
1 polymer ?
#
loop_
_entity_poly.entity_id
_entity_poly.type
_entity_poly.pdbx_seq_one_letter_code
_entity_poly.pdbx_strand_id
1 'polypeptide(L)'
;MSRPAKRQRMEEPEAQTPESLQRSMTPPRKKDRKSTVVKSPWQLTWIRDLPEGDNQDAVTLKDLLSDPLISECWEFNFLHDIPFLMDSFDPDTRHLVKNSMPSRPNSLQTAASEFENVKIHIAPMPEMFGTHHSKMMILFRHDETAQVIIHTANMIPKDWTNMTNGVWKSPLLPKLSGAQNVQASPEDHSVGSGQRFKIDLLNYLKAYDRRKIICKPLTDKLTQHDFSSIKAALVASVPGKHDSRDMSETSWGWAALKRCLQHVPCQDHGDSDIVVQVSSIATLGAKNDWLQKTLFEPLTRSKNTGLGRPRFKVVFPTADEIRKSLDGYASGGSIHTKIQSSQQAKQLEYLRPIFHHWANDSPRGASESNFYVVLGLFA
;
A
#
# COMPACT_ATOMS: atom_id res chain seq x y z
N MET A 1 26.58 82.98 65.08
CA MET A 1 27.77 83.16 64.22
C MET A 1 27.77 82.07 63.16
N SER A 2 27.70 82.48 61.90
CA SER A 2 27.40 81.70 60.69
C SER A 2 28.54 80.79 60.27
N ARG A 3 28.25 79.50 60.04
CA ARG A 3 29.21 78.52 59.49
C ARG A 3 29.38 78.73 57.97
N PRO A 4 30.62 78.76 57.43
CA PRO A 4 30.86 78.92 56.00
C PRO A 4 30.89 77.58 55.24
N ALA A 5 30.78 77.71 53.91
CA ALA A 5 30.50 76.69 52.93
C ALA A 5 31.76 76.05 52.28
N LYS A 6 31.51 74.82 51.79
CA LYS A 6 32.06 74.06 50.64
C LYS A 6 33.46 74.36 50.10
N ARG A 7 34.23 73.26 49.91
CA ARG A 7 35.16 73.07 48.79
C ARG A 7 34.77 71.84 47.96
N GLN A 8 34.97 72.00 46.66
CA GLN A 8 34.48 71.17 45.54
C GLN A 8 35.48 70.06 45.16
N ARG A 9 34.93 69.05 44.48
CA ARG A 9 35.51 67.77 44.03
C ARG A 9 36.39 67.93 42.78
N MET A 10 37.47 67.14 42.67
CA MET A 10 38.08 66.75 41.40
C MET A 10 37.79 65.27 41.14
N GLU A 11 37.42 64.96 39.90
CA GLU A 11 37.02 63.64 39.39
C GLU A 11 38.23 62.86 38.85
N GLU A 12 38.26 61.54 39.11
CA GLU A 12 39.10 60.58 38.38
C GLU A 12 38.23 59.89 37.31
N PRO A 13 38.75 59.53 36.12
CA PRO A 13 37.95 58.97 35.04
C PRO A 13 37.67 57.47 35.26
N GLU A 14 36.39 57.12 35.29
CA GLU A 14 35.92 55.73 35.25
C GLU A 14 36.27 55.08 33.89
N ALA A 15 36.93 53.93 33.94
CA ALA A 15 37.24 53.11 32.77
C ALA A 15 35.94 52.60 32.12
N GLN A 16 35.69 53.02 30.89
CA GLN A 16 34.58 52.52 30.06
C GLN A 16 34.82 51.05 29.70
N THR A 17 34.04 50.14 30.29
CA THR A 17 33.92 48.76 29.80
C THR A 17 33.21 48.76 28.43
N PRO A 18 33.72 48.08 27.41
CA PRO A 18 33.08 48.02 26.09
C PRO A 18 31.70 47.32 26.14
N GLU A 19 30.70 47.86 25.44
CA GLU A 19 29.34 47.29 25.30
C GLU A 19 29.31 45.84 24.73
N SER A 20 30.43 45.34 24.20
CA SER A 20 30.56 43.99 23.67
C SER A 20 30.53 42.88 24.74
N LEU A 21 30.63 43.23 26.03
CA LEU A 21 30.61 42.27 27.15
C LEU A 21 29.25 42.18 27.89
N GLN A 22 28.21 42.89 27.43
CA GLN A 22 26.86 42.84 28.02
C GLN A 22 25.89 41.87 27.33
N ARG A 23 26.32 41.12 26.30
CA ARG A 23 25.48 40.09 25.67
C ARG A 23 25.77 38.72 26.28
N SER A 24 24.80 38.18 27.02
CA SER A 24 24.71 36.75 27.31
C SER A 24 24.68 35.99 25.97
N MET A 25 25.80 35.35 25.61
CA MET A 25 25.87 34.39 24.51
C MET A 25 25.21 33.08 24.95
N THR A 26 23.89 33.09 25.07
CA THR A 26 23.13 31.84 25.20
C THR A 26 23.14 31.18 23.83
N PRO A 27 23.68 29.96 23.65
CA PRO A 27 23.59 29.27 22.37
C PRO A 27 22.11 29.15 21.98
N PRO A 28 21.76 29.35 20.70
CA PRO A 28 20.36 29.24 20.28
C PRO A 28 19.85 27.87 20.70
N ARG A 29 18.84 27.85 21.58
CA ARG A 29 18.11 26.63 21.93
C ARG A 29 17.76 25.96 20.60
N LYS A 30 18.35 24.78 20.34
CA LYS A 30 17.84 23.88 19.32
C LYS A 30 16.36 23.75 19.63
N LYS A 31 15.51 24.31 18.79
CA LYS A 31 14.09 23.95 18.80
C LYS A 31 14.11 22.47 18.50
N ASP A 32 13.98 21.64 19.53
CA ASP A 32 13.60 20.25 19.36
C ASP A 32 12.30 20.30 18.56
N ARG A 33 12.43 20.11 17.24
CA ARG A 33 11.30 19.82 16.38
C ARG A 33 10.76 18.53 16.94
N LYS A 34 9.75 18.61 17.81
CA LYS A 34 8.97 17.46 18.24
C LYS A 34 8.56 16.75 16.96
N SER A 35 9.18 15.62 16.67
CA SER A 35 8.82 14.79 15.54
C SER A 35 7.39 14.34 15.78
N THR A 36 6.46 14.79 14.93
CA THR A 36 5.10 14.29 14.96
C THR A 36 5.14 12.84 14.49
N VAL A 37 4.99 11.91 15.43
CA VAL A 37 4.80 10.50 15.10
C VAL A 37 3.41 10.38 14.48
N VAL A 38 3.36 9.91 13.23
CA VAL A 38 2.10 9.64 12.52
C VAL A 38 1.97 8.13 12.42
N LYS A 39 0.82 7.58 12.83
CA LYS A 39 0.54 6.16 12.64
C LYS A 39 0.59 5.82 11.15
N SER A 40 1.25 4.73 10.80
CA SER A 40 1.25 4.21 9.44
C SER A 40 -0.19 3.91 9.00
N PRO A 41 -0.61 4.28 7.78
CA PRO A 41 -1.88 3.83 7.21
C PRO A 41 -1.84 2.36 6.77
N TRP A 42 -0.67 1.74 6.82
CA TRP A 42 -0.43 0.33 6.53
C TRP A 42 -0.20 -0.44 7.82
N GLN A 43 -0.84 -1.60 7.91
CA GLN A 43 -0.64 -2.60 8.96
C GLN A 43 -0.15 -3.90 8.32
N LEU A 44 0.52 -4.73 9.10
CA LEU A 44 0.86 -6.09 8.72
C LEU A 44 -0.19 -7.05 9.27
N THR A 45 -0.34 -8.21 8.66
CA THR A 45 -1.12 -9.30 9.24
C THR A 45 -0.42 -9.85 10.47
N TRP A 46 -1.20 -10.18 11.50
CA TRP A 46 -0.71 -10.83 12.70
C TRP A 46 -0.13 -12.21 12.36
N ILE A 47 1.01 -12.56 12.94
CA ILE A 47 1.74 -13.81 12.70
C ILE A 47 1.67 -14.69 13.95
N ARG A 48 1.13 -15.90 13.81
CA ARG A 48 0.86 -16.80 14.94
C ARG A 48 2.09 -17.20 15.73
N ASP A 49 3.16 -17.52 15.03
CA ASP A 49 4.35 -18.10 15.64
C ASP A 49 5.42 -17.03 15.95
N LEU A 50 5.05 -15.74 15.98
CA LEU A 50 5.88 -14.65 16.48
C LEU A 50 5.48 -14.22 17.91
N PRO A 51 6.43 -13.72 18.71
CA PRO A 51 6.14 -13.06 19.99
C PRO A 51 5.14 -11.90 19.84
N GLU A 52 4.32 -11.67 20.87
CA GLU A 52 3.32 -10.59 20.87
C GLU A 52 3.92 -9.20 20.61
N GLY A 53 5.15 -8.96 21.06
CA GLY A 53 5.86 -7.71 20.81
C GLY A 53 6.12 -7.44 19.33
N ASP A 54 6.31 -8.48 18.52
CA ASP A 54 6.54 -8.37 17.07
C ASP A 54 5.23 -8.20 16.29
N ASN A 55 4.10 -8.52 16.93
CA ASN A 55 2.75 -8.36 16.42
C ASN A 55 2.09 -7.02 16.82
N GLN A 56 2.85 -6.09 17.40
CA GLN A 56 2.34 -4.78 17.76
C GLN A 56 1.78 -4.05 16.53
N ASP A 57 0.55 -3.53 16.64
CA ASP A 57 -0.20 -2.88 15.57
C ASP A 57 -0.50 -3.76 14.33
N ALA A 58 -0.24 -5.08 14.40
CA ALA A 58 -0.66 -6.03 13.38
C ALA A 58 -2.18 -6.31 13.47
N VAL A 59 -2.74 -6.91 12.42
CA VAL A 59 -4.18 -7.22 12.33
C VAL A 59 -4.44 -8.66 11.93
N THR A 60 -5.38 -9.30 12.61
CA THR A 60 -5.97 -10.56 12.17
C THR A 60 -7.10 -10.31 11.17
N LEU A 61 -7.57 -11.34 10.48
CA LEU A 61 -8.78 -11.23 9.66
C LEU A 61 -10.02 -10.92 10.52
N LYS A 62 -10.08 -11.43 11.76
CA LYS A 62 -11.17 -11.16 12.71
C LYS A 62 -11.22 -9.68 13.08
N ASP A 63 -10.07 -9.03 13.29
CA ASP A 63 -10.02 -7.57 13.54
C ASP A 63 -10.60 -6.73 12.39
N LEU A 64 -10.73 -7.30 11.19
CA LEU A 64 -11.29 -6.64 10.01
C LEU A 64 -12.78 -6.92 9.82
N LEU A 65 -13.25 -8.11 10.23
CA LEU A 65 -14.57 -8.64 9.86
C LEU A 65 -15.51 -8.96 11.03
N SER A 66 -15.02 -8.97 12.27
CA SER A 66 -15.82 -9.32 13.45
C SER A 66 -16.64 -8.15 14.02
N ASP A 67 -16.77 -7.04 13.30
CA ASP A 67 -17.65 -5.95 13.74
C ASP A 67 -19.11 -6.29 13.38
N PRO A 68 -20.02 -6.40 14.36
CA PRO A 68 -21.41 -6.80 14.13
C PRO A 68 -22.21 -5.78 13.29
N LEU A 69 -21.69 -4.55 13.11
CA LEU A 69 -22.32 -3.55 12.25
C LEU A 69 -22.11 -3.82 10.76
N ILE A 70 -21.24 -4.76 10.37
CA ILE A 70 -21.06 -5.12 8.96
C ILE A 70 -22.35 -5.77 8.44
N SER A 71 -22.89 -5.18 7.37
CA SER A 71 -24.14 -5.63 6.73
C SER A 71 -23.89 -6.32 5.39
N GLU A 72 -22.79 -5.98 4.73
CA GLU A 72 -22.43 -6.50 3.40
C GLU A 72 -20.92 -6.43 3.20
N CYS A 73 -20.36 -7.48 2.62
CA CYS A 73 -18.96 -7.61 2.29
C CYS A 73 -18.82 -8.03 0.82
N TRP A 74 -18.07 -7.24 0.06
CA TRP A 74 -17.57 -7.63 -1.26
C TRP A 74 -16.11 -8.04 -1.12
N GLU A 75 -15.84 -9.34 -1.27
CA GLU A 75 -14.51 -9.91 -1.10
C GLU A 75 -13.98 -10.30 -2.49
N PHE A 76 -12.91 -9.64 -2.92
CA PHE A 76 -12.22 -9.90 -4.16
C PHE A 76 -10.94 -10.65 -3.82
N ASN A 77 -10.77 -11.87 -4.33
CA ASN A 77 -9.55 -12.63 -4.11
C ASN A 77 -9.19 -13.58 -5.26
N PHE A 78 -7.96 -14.12 -5.21
CA PHE A 78 -7.53 -15.19 -6.09
C PHE A 78 -7.92 -16.57 -5.54
N LEU A 79 -7.62 -16.85 -4.26
CA LEU A 79 -8.04 -18.09 -3.57
C LEU A 79 -9.01 -17.76 -2.45
N HIS A 80 -10.02 -18.61 -2.30
CA HIS A 80 -11.05 -18.47 -1.27
C HIS A 80 -11.26 -19.81 -0.56
N ASP A 81 -11.30 -19.74 0.76
CA ASP A 81 -11.85 -20.75 1.66
C ASP A 81 -13.07 -20.11 2.33
N ILE A 82 -14.27 -20.50 1.87
CA ILE A 82 -15.53 -19.86 2.29
C ILE A 82 -15.80 -20.10 3.79
N PRO A 83 -15.70 -21.33 4.32
CA PRO A 83 -15.81 -21.56 5.77
C PRO A 83 -14.85 -20.70 6.59
N PHE A 84 -13.59 -20.58 6.17
CA PHE A 84 -12.60 -19.74 6.85
C PHE A 84 -12.99 -18.25 6.87
N LEU A 85 -13.44 -17.72 5.74
CA LEU A 85 -13.95 -16.35 5.66
C LEU A 85 -15.19 -16.16 6.56
N MET A 86 -16.14 -17.10 6.51
CA MET A 86 -17.38 -17.03 7.28
C MET A 86 -17.14 -17.16 8.80
N ASP A 87 -16.10 -17.88 9.24
CA ASP A 87 -15.67 -17.93 10.65
C ASP A 87 -15.03 -16.62 11.14
N SER A 88 -14.62 -15.75 10.21
CA SER A 88 -13.98 -14.47 10.56
C SER A 88 -14.97 -13.35 10.85
N PHE A 89 -16.24 -13.51 10.48
CA PHE A 89 -17.32 -12.61 10.85
C PHE A 89 -17.79 -12.86 12.28
N ASP A 90 -18.47 -11.87 12.86
CA ASP A 90 -19.10 -11.99 14.17
C ASP A 90 -20.08 -13.19 14.21
N PRO A 91 -19.97 -14.10 15.19
CA PRO A 91 -20.80 -15.31 15.24
C PRO A 91 -22.31 -15.04 15.29
N ASP A 92 -22.72 -13.93 15.90
CA ASP A 92 -24.13 -13.59 16.10
C ASP A 92 -24.73 -12.95 14.84
N THR A 93 -23.93 -12.28 14.01
CA THR A 93 -24.43 -11.57 12.82
C THR A 93 -23.98 -12.17 11.47
N ARG A 94 -23.01 -13.10 11.44
CA ARG A 94 -22.42 -13.62 10.17
C ARG A 94 -23.43 -14.15 9.16
N HIS A 95 -24.56 -14.67 9.60
CA HIS A 95 -25.62 -15.21 8.74
C HIS A 95 -26.48 -14.10 8.07
N LEU A 96 -26.42 -12.87 8.60
CA LEU A 96 -27.11 -11.69 8.07
C LEU A 96 -26.26 -10.90 7.07
N VAL A 97 -24.93 -11.04 7.13
CA VAL A 97 -23.99 -10.33 6.25
C VAL A 97 -24.17 -10.82 4.81
N LYS A 98 -24.42 -9.90 3.88
CA LYS A 98 -24.46 -10.25 2.44
C LYS A 98 -23.04 -10.36 1.90
N ASN A 99 -22.63 -11.54 1.45
CA ASN A 99 -21.27 -11.77 0.97
C ASN A 99 -21.26 -11.94 -0.55
N SER A 100 -20.54 -11.09 -1.28
CA SER A 100 -20.39 -11.17 -2.74
C SER A 100 -18.93 -11.38 -3.12
N MET A 101 -18.65 -12.44 -3.88
CA MET A 101 -17.28 -12.87 -4.19
C MET A 101 -17.06 -13.04 -5.70
N PRO A 102 -16.44 -12.05 -6.38
CA PRO A 102 -15.95 -12.23 -7.74
C PRO A 102 -14.78 -13.22 -7.77
N SER A 103 -14.99 -14.36 -8.41
CA SER A 103 -14.05 -15.48 -8.45
C SER A 103 -14.01 -16.15 -9.83
N ARG A 104 -13.15 -17.17 -9.96
CA ARG A 104 -13.04 -17.98 -11.17
C ARG A 104 -14.27 -18.92 -11.32
N PRO A 105 -14.61 -19.34 -12.55
CA PRO A 105 -15.70 -20.28 -12.76
C PRO A 105 -15.51 -21.60 -12.00
N ASN A 106 -16.61 -22.13 -11.47
CA ASN A 106 -16.74 -23.49 -10.92
C ASN A 106 -15.84 -23.89 -9.74
N SER A 107 -15.02 -23.00 -9.19
CA SER A 107 -14.09 -23.36 -8.09
C SER A 107 -14.74 -23.41 -6.70
N LEU A 108 -15.89 -22.77 -6.50
CA LEU A 108 -16.45 -22.50 -5.16
C LEU A 108 -17.93 -22.83 -4.99
N GLN A 109 -18.60 -23.40 -6.00
CA GLN A 109 -20.06 -23.57 -5.98
C GLN A 109 -20.53 -24.50 -4.85
N THR A 110 -19.81 -25.60 -4.61
CA THR A 110 -20.15 -26.53 -3.51
C THR A 110 -20.01 -25.86 -2.15
N ALA A 111 -18.86 -25.25 -1.86
CA ALA A 111 -18.65 -24.55 -0.58
C ALA A 111 -19.63 -23.39 -0.37
N ALA A 112 -19.98 -22.64 -1.43
CA ALA A 112 -20.95 -21.57 -1.35
C ALA A 112 -22.38 -22.08 -1.06
N SER A 113 -22.72 -23.31 -1.47
CA SER A 113 -24.06 -23.87 -1.24
C SER A 113 -24.37 -24.15 0.23
N GLU A 114 -23.34 -24.19 1.09
CA GLU A 114 -23.50 -24.32 2.55
C GLU A 114 -23.88 -23.00 3.24
N PHE A 115 -23.82 -21.86 2.53
CA PHE A 115 -24.06 -20.53 3.08
C PHE A 115 -25.05 -19.74 2.21
N GLU A 116 -26.30 -19.61 2.67
CA GLU A 116 -27.37 -18.92 1.92
C GLU A 116 -27.08 -17.44 1.62
N ASN A 117 -26.23 -16.81 2.45
CA ASN A 117 -25.84 -15.42 2.35
C ASN A 117 -24.55 -15.18 1.54
N VAL A 118 -24.01 -16.21 0.87
CA VAL A 118 -22.84 -16.12 0.00
C VAL A 118 -23.24 -16.19 -1.47
N LYS A 119 -22.78 -15.21 -2.26
CA LYS A 119 -23.02 -15.12 -3.70
C LYS A 119 -21.70 -15.08 -4.47
N ILE A 120 -21.49 -16.07 -5.32
CA ILE A 120 -20.32 -16.12 -6.21
C ILE A 120 -20.64 -15.41 -7.53
N HIS A 121 -19.74 -14.53 -7.95
CA HIS A 121 -19.76 -13.86 -9.25
C HIS A 121 -18.60 -14.35 -10.10
N ILE A 122 -18.81 -14.57 -11.40
CA ILE A 122 -17.72 -14.98 -12.29
C ILE A 122 -16.99 -13.73 -12.80
N ALA A 123 -15.75 -13.52 -12.34
CA ALA A 123 -14.93 -12.40 -12.80
C ALA A 123 -14.54 -12.58 -14.28
N PRO A 124 -14.61 -11.52 -15.12
CA PRO A 124 -14.24 -11.62 -16.52
C PRO A 124 -12.72 -11.75 -16.69
N MET A 125 -12.26 -12.90 -17.18
CA MET A 125 -10.88 -13.14 -17.56
C MET A 125 -10.79 -13.39 -19.07
N PRO A 126 -10.78 -12.34 -19.90
CA PRO A 126 -10.80 -12.48 -21.36
C PRO A 126 -9.47 -12.97 -21.94
N GLU A 127 -8.36 -12.77 -21.24
CA GLU A 127 -7.02 -13.13 -21.68
C GLU A 127 -6.67 -14.57 -21.25
N MET A 128 -6.09 -15.37 -22.15
CA MET A 128 -5.81 -16.80 -21.95
C MET A 128 -4.97 -17.11 -20.69
N PHE A 129 -4.05 -16.21 -20.34
CA PHE A 129 -3.18 -16.34 -19.16
C PHE A 129 -3.48 -15.29 -18.09
N GLY A 130 -4.62 -14.59 -18.23
CA GLY A 130 -5.06 -13.60 -17.26
C GLY A 130 -5.44 -14.25 -15.93
N THR A 131 -5.13 -13.56 -14.83
CA THR A 131 -5.55 -13.97 -13.50
C THR A 131 -6.19 -12.79 -12.77
N HIS A 132 -7.31 -13.06 -12.12
CA HIS A 132 -7.87 -12.17 -11.11
C HIS A 132 -7.03 -12.31 -9.83
N HIS A 133 -6.21 -11.30 -9.55
CA HIS A 133 -5.22 -11.30 -8.45
C HIS A 133 -5.56 -10.34 -7.31
N SER A 134 -6.50 -9.42 -7.56
CA SER A 134 -6.88 -8.37 -6.63
C SER A 134 -7.39 -8.96 -5.32
N LYS A 135 -6.95 -8.34 -4.23
CA LYS A 135 -7.24 -8.70 -2.85
C LYS A 135 -7.78 -7.48 -2.14
N MET A 136 -9.11 -7.42 -2.06
CA MET A 136 -9.82 -6.24 -1.61
C MET A 136 -11.12 -6.64 -0.94
N MET A 137 -11.42 -5.99 0.19
CA MET A 137 -12.72 -6.07 0.83
C MET A 137 -13.38 -4.69 0.77
N ILE A 138 -14.65 -4.65 0.40
CA ILE A 138 -15.48 -3.46 0.53
C ILE A 138 -16.65 -3.77 1.44
N LEU A 139 -16.66 -3.10 2.59
CA LEU A 139 -17.61 -3.32 3.65
C LEU A 139 -18.65 -2.21 3.65
N PHE A 140 -19.92 -2.56 3.80
CA PHE A 140 -21.00 -1.62 4.12
C PHE A 140 -21.58 -1.94 5.48
N ARG A 141 -21.89 -0.91 6.24
CA ARG A 141 -22.27 -1.03 7.65
C ARG A 141 -23.65 -0.45 7.92
N HIS A 142 -24.26 -0.94 9.01
CA HIS A 142 -25.57 -0.49 9.48
C HIS A 142 -25.58 0.98 9.96
N ASP A 143 -24.41 1.53 10.30
CA ASP A 143 -24.22 2.95 10.68
C ASP A 143 -24.08 3.90 9.47
N GLU A 144 -24.49 3.44 8.28
CA GLU A 144 -24.40 4.17 7.01
C GLU A 144 -22.96 4.58 6.63
N THR A 145 -21.97 3.78 7.02
CA THR A 145 -20.59 3.94 6.56
C THR A 145 -20.16 2.79 5.65
N ALA A 146 -19.20 3.09 4.78
CA ALA A 146 -18.48 2.10 3.99
C ALA A 146 -16.99 2.08 4.36
N GLN A 147 -16.29 1.00 4.05
CA GLN A 147 -14.85 0.91 4.21
C GLN A 147 -14.23 0.12 3.07
N VAL A 148 -13.10 0.59 2.56
CA VAL A 148 -12.30 -0.10 1.55
C VAL A 148 -11.03 -0.62 2.20
N ILE A 149 -10.78 -1.91 2.06
CA ILE A 149 -9.59 -2.59 2.58
C ILE A 149 -8.88 -3.21 1.38
N ILE A 150 -7.61 -2.87 1.16
CA ILE A 150 -6.77 -3.47 0.11
C ILE A 150 -5.64 -4.20 0.81
N HIS A 151 -5.46 -5.49 0.51
CA HIS A 151 -4.48 -6.34 1.18
C HIS A 151 -3.76 -7.26 0.19
N THR A 152 -2.92 -8.15 0.72
CA THR A 152 -2.04 -9.03 -0.09
C THR A 152 -2.22 -10.52 0.21
N ALA A 153 -2.91 -10.86 1.31
CA ALA A 153 -3.25 -12.24 1.69
C ALA A 153 -4.38 -12.82 0.85
N ASN A 154 -4.23 -14.05 0.34
CA ASN A 154 -5.36 -14.80 -0.14
C ASN A 154 -6.34 -15.11 0.99
N MET A 155 -7.61 -15.37 0.67
CA MET A 155 -8.64 -15.66 1.68
C MET A 155 -8.60 -17.14 2.09
N ILE A 156 -7.46 -17.57 2.62
CA ILE A 156 -7.19 -18.95 3.10
C ILE A 156 -6.38 -18.89 4.40
N PRO A 157 -6.48 -19.91 5.29
CA PRO A 157 -5.78 -19.91 6.57
C PRO A 157 -4.27 -19.66 6.45
N LYS A 158 -3.61 -20.27 5.46
CA LYS A 158 -2.15 -20.17 5.26
C LYS A 158 -1.67 -18.71 5.18
N ASP A 159 -2.34 -17.88 4.41
CA ASP A 159 -1.90 -16.50 4.16
C ASP A 159 -2.19 -15.57 5.36
N TRP A 160 -3.12 -15.94 6.24
CA TRP A 160 -3.46 -15.18 7.45
C TRP A 160 -2.82 -15.75 8.73
N THR A 161 -1.92 -16.72 8.59
CA THR A 161 -1.29 -17.41 9.73
C THR A 161 0.15 -16.95 9.96
N ASN A 162 1.07 -17.34 9.06
CA ASN A 162 2.53 -17.14 9.25
C ASN A 162 3.20 -16.42 8.07
N MET A 163 2.39 -15.92 7.14
CA MET A 163 2.88 -15.18 5.98
C MET A 163 2.83 -13.68 6.26
N THR A 164 3.91 -12.97 5.96
CA THR A 164 3.91 -11.49 6.00
C THR A 164 3.02 -10.95 4.88
N ASN A 165 1.87 -10.37 5.25
CA ASN A 165 1.00 -9.67 4.32
C ASN A 165 0.75 -8.23 4.79
N GLY A 166 0.66 -7.31 3.84
CA GLY A 166 0.27 -5.93 4.08
C GLY A 166 -1.25 -5.73 3.96
N VAL A 167 -1.78 -4.82 4.78
CA VAL A 167 -3.17 -4.38 4.80
C VAL A 167 -3.20 -2.85 4.83
N TRP A 168 -3.91 -2.25 3.89
CA TRP A 168 -4.32 -0.85 3.94
C TRP A 168 -5.83 -0.78 4.19
N LYS A 169 -6.22 0.05 5.16
CA LYS A 169 -7.63 0.34 5.47
C LYS A 169 -7.92 1.80 5.19
N SER A 170 -8.98 2.08 4.45
CA SER A 170 -9.54 3.42 4.41
C SER A 170 -10.08 3.79 5.80
N PRO A 171 -10.21 5.09 6.11
CA PRO A 171 -11.15 5.54 7.13
C PRO A 171 -12.57 5.03 6.83
N LEU A 172 -13.45 5.07 7.84
CA LEU A 172 -14.88 4.90 7.59
C LEU A 172 -15.38 6.05 6.71
N LEU A 173 -16.10 5.68 5.65
CA LEU A 173 -16.56 6.57 4.59
C LEU A 173 -18.06 6.81 4.82
N PRO A 174 -18.47 7.96 5.38
CA PRO A 174 -19.87 8.21 5.70
C PRO A 174 -20.70 8.36 4.43
N LYS A 175 -21.98 8.00 4.49
CA LYS A 175 -22.93 8.29 3.42
C LYS A 175 -23.12 9.80 3.23
N LEU A 176 -23.21 10.22 1.98
CA LEU A 176 -23.44 11.60 1.59
C LEU A 176 -24.90 11.99 1.87
N SER A 177 -25.09 13.20 2.38
CA SER A 177 -26.41 13.77 2.67
C SER A 177 -27.17 14.22 1.40
N GLY A 178 -26.59 14.05 0.21
CA GLY A 178 -27.18 14.46 -1.07
C GLY A 178 -26.45 13.86 -2.28
N ALA A 179 -27.09 13.94 -3.45
CA ALA A 179 -26.50 13.44 -4.69
C ALA A 179 -25.33 14.34 -5.12
N GLN A 180 -24.13 13.77 -5.20
CA GLN A 180 -23.02 14.42 -5.91
C GLN A 180 -23.01 13.97 -7.36
N ASN A 181 -22.86 14.92 -8.28
CA ASN A 181 -22.59 14.62 -9.68
C ASN A 181 -21.20 13.97 -9.79
N VAL A 182 -21.16 12.69 -10.16
CA VAL A 182 -19.93 11.90 -10.33
C VAL A 182 -19.36 12.05 -11.75
N GLN A 183 -19.85 13.00 -12.55
CA GLN A 183 -19.30 13.31 -13.88
C GLN A 183 -18.13 14.29 -13.77
N ALA A 184 -17.03 13.84 -13.16
CA ALA A 184 -15.76 14.55 -13.15
C ALA A 184 -14.69 13.69 -13.84
N SER A 185 -13.85 14.32 -14.65
CA SER A 185 -12.67 13.66 -15.20
C SER A 185 -11.71 13.35 -14.05
N PRO A 186 -10.97 12.22 -14.08
CA PRO A 186 -9.92 11.97 -13.08
C PRO A 186 -8.94 13.15 -12.96
N GLU A 187 -8.67 13.88 -14.04
CA GLU A 187 -7.73 15.01 -14.06
C GLU A 187 -8.21 16.25 -13.30
N ASP A 188 -9.53 16.36 -13.04
CA ASP A 188 -10.11 17.45 -12.25
C ASP A 188 -9.73 17.36 -10.77
N HIS A 189 -9.17 16.22 -10.35
CA HIS A 189 -8.80 15.93 -8.96
C HIS A 189 -7.32 15.55 -8.83
N SER A 190 -6.67 16.09 -7.80
CA SER A 190 -5.26 15.81 -7.55
C SER A 190 -5.02 14.33 -7.23
N VAL A 191 -3.91 13.80 -7.75
CA VAL A 191 -3.42 12.47 -7.37
C VAL A 191 -3.24 12.40 -5.85
N GLY A 192 -3.75 11.34 -5.24
CA GLY A 192 -3.72 11.15 -3.78
C GLY A 192 -4.93 11.71 -3.04
N SER A 193 -5.82 12.45 -3.72
CA SER A 193 -7.10 12.90 -3.13
C SER A 193 -8.13 11.78 -3.07
N GLY A 194 -9.05 11.88 -2.10
CA GLY A 194 -10.16 10.96 -1.96
C GLY A 194 -11.11 10.92 -3.15
N GLN A 195 -11.39 12.06 -3.78
CA GLN A 195 -12.22 12.13 -4.98
C GLN A 195 -11.56 11.39 -6.15
N ARG A 196 -10.25 11.60 -6.35
CA ARG A 196 -9.50 10.86 -7.37
C ARG A 196 -9.52 9.36 -7.10
N PHE A 197 -9.28 8.94 -5.86
CA PHE A 197 -9.37 7.54 -5.44
C PHE A 197 -10.75 6.94 -5.74
N LYS A 198 -11.83 7.67 -5.42
CA LYS A 198 -13.22 7.24 -5.68
C LYS A 198 -13.47 7.02 -7.16
N ILE A 199 -13.08 7.96 -8.02
CA ILE A 199 -13.25 7.84 -9.48
C ILE A 199 -12.50 6.61 -10.00
N ASP A 200 -11.22 6.46 -9.62
CA ASP A 200 -10.38 5.36 -10.09
C ASP A 200 -10.91 4.00 -9.59
N LEU A 201 -11.38 3.91 -8.34
CA LEU A 201 -12.00 2.69 -7.79
C LEU A 201 -13.31 2.33 -8.50
N LEU A 202 -14.19 3.31 -8.73
CA LEU A 202 -15.45 3.08 -9.45
C LEU A 202 -15.19 2.61 -10.88
N ASN A 203 -14.21 3.20 -11.57
CA ASN A 203 -13.84 2.78 -12.92
C ASN A 203 -13.21 1.38 -12.93
N TYR A 204 -12.43 1.04 -11.90
CA TYR A 204 -11.88 -0.31 -11.74
C TYR A 204 -12.99 -1.34 -11.57
N LEU A 205 -13.99 -1.07 -10.72
CA LEU A 205 -15.13 -1.94 -10.50
C LEU A 205 -16.02 -2.07 -11.75
N LYS A 206 -16.27 -0.97 -12.46
CA LYS A 206 -16.99 -0.98 -13.75
C LYS A 206 -16.29 -1.85 -14.81
N ALA A 207 -14.97 -2.05 -14.72
CA ALA A 207 -14.26 -2.93 -15.66
C ALA A 207 -14.69 -4.41 -15.54
N TYR A 208 -15.26 -4.83 -14.40
CA TYR A 208 -15.88 -6.15 -14.24
C TYR A 208 -17.18 -6.28 -15.05
N ASP A 209 -17.87 -5.16 -15.29
CA ASP A 209 -19.21 -5.15 -15.87
C ASP A 209 -19.22 -5.21 -17.41
N ARG A 210 -18.05 -5.29 -18.06
CA ARG A 210 -17.89 -5.22 -19.52
C ARG A 210 -18.69 -6.27 -20.30
N ARG A 211 -18.86 -7.47 -19.73
CA ARG A 211 -19.60 -8.59 -20.37
C ARG A 211 -20.93 -8.89 -19.69
N LYS A 212 -20.95 -8.82 -18.36
CA LYS A 212 -22.12 -9.09 -17.53
C LYS A 212 -22.06 -8.17 -16.33
N ILE A 213 -23.22 -7.67 -15.92
CA ILE A 213 -23.34 -6.85 -14.71
C ILE A 213 -23.00 -7.69 -13.48
N ILE A 214 -21.94 -7.31 -12.79
CA ILE A 214 -21.39 -7.95 -11.59
C ILE A 214 -21.27 -6.91 -10.46
N CYS A 215 -20.47 -5.86 -10.68
CA CYS A 215 -20.12 -4.86 -9.68
C CYS A 215 -21.02 -3.62 -9.72
N LYS A 216 -21.95 -3.49 -10.69
CA LYS A 216 -22.86 -2.34 -10.71
C LYS A 216 -23.58 -2.06 -9.38
N PRO A 217 -24.17 -3.06 -8.69
CA PRO A 217 -24.81 -2.82 -7.39
C PRO A 217 -23.83 -2.26 -6.34
N LEU A 218 -22.58 -2.74 -6.34
CA LEU A 218 -21.51 -2.23 -5.49
C LEU A 218 -21.16 -0.78 -5.85
N THR A 219 -20.97 -0.48 -7.14
CA THR A 219 -20.64 0.89 -7.58
C THR A 219 -21.77 1.87 -7.30
N ASP A 220 -23.03 1.47 -7.47
CA ASP A 220 -24.21 2.30 -7.22
C ASP A 220 -24.36 2.65 -5.72
N LYS A 221 -23.87 1.79 -4.82
CA LYS A 221 -23.78 2.09 -3.39
C LYS A 221 -22.57 2.96 -3.05
N LEU A 222 -21.38 2.64 -3.58
CA LEU A 222 -20.15 3.39 -3.30
C LEU A 222 -20.22 4.85 -3.76
N THR A 223 -20.95 5.14 -4.84
CA THR A 223 -21.17 6.52 -5.30
C THR A 223 -21.83 7.39 -4.22
N GLN A 224 -22.58 6.81 -3.30
CA GLN A 224 -23.28 7.49 -2.22
C GLN A 224 -22.42 7.77 -0.99
N HIS A 225 -21.15 7.37 -0.96
CA HIS A 225 -20.27 7.55 0.21
C HIS A 225 -19.22 8.63 -0.03
N ASP A 226 -18.84 9.35 1.02
CA ASP A 226 -17.81 10.38 0.99
C ASP A 226 -16.41 9.77 1.12
N PHE A 227 -15.56 10.03 0.13
CA PHE A 227 -14.19 9.56 0.09
C PHE A 227 -13.18 10.64 0.50
N SER A 228 -13.62 11.86 0.82
CA SER A 228 -12.77 13.04 1.07
C SER A 228 -11.67 12.82 2.12
N SER A 229 -11.89 11.91 3.07
CA SER A 229 -10.92 11.55 4.12
C SER A 229 -9.75 10.70 3.63
N ILE A 230 -9.87 10.05 2.47
CA ILE A 230 -8.81 9.22 1.90
C ILE A 230 -7.66 10.08 1.38
N LYS A 231 -6.44 9.68 1.76
CA LYS A 231 -5.18 10.27 1.32
C LYS A 231 -4.31 9.21 0.66
N ALA A 232 -4.78 8.68 -0.47
CA ALA A 232 -4.14 7.60 -1.21
C ALA A 232 -4.42 7.73 -2.71
N ALA A 233 -3.51 7.21 -3.53
CA ALA A 233 -3.71 7.03 -4.96
C ALA A 233 -3.93 5.55 -5.25
N LEU A 234 -4.97 5.21 -6.04
CA LEU A 234 -5.22 3.84 -6.46
C LEU A 234 -4.40 3.52 -7.72
N VAL A 235 -3.56 2.48 -7.65
CA VAL A 235 -2.90 1.90 -8.81
C VAL A 235 -3.44 0.49 -9.00
N ALA A 236 -4.23 0.29 -10.05
CA ALA A 236 -4.87 -0.98 -10.34
C ALA A 236 -4.57 -1.43 -11.78
N SER A 237 -4.84 -2.70 -12.07
CA SER A 237 -4.70 -3.27 -13.41
C SER A 237 -6.00 -3.97 -13.81
N VAL A 238 -6.44 -3.76 -15.05
CA VAL A 238 -7.62 -4.41 -15.63
C VAL A 238 -7.25 -5.02 -16.99
N PRO A 239 -7.85 -6.14 -17.41
CA PRO A 239 -7.58 -6.74 -18.71
C PRO A 239 -7.88 -5.79 -19.89
N GLY A 240 -7.10 -5.90 -20.96
CA GLY A 240 -7.33 -5.20 -22.22
C GLY A 240 -6.17 -4.30 -22.65
N LYS A 241 -6.41 -3.56 -23.75
CA LYS A 241 -5.47 -2.58 -24.32
C LYS A 241 -5.92 -1.18 -23.88
N HIS A 242 -4.99 -0.42 -23.31
CA HIS A 242 -5.27 0.90 -22.73
C HIS A 242 -4.27 1.91 -23.30
N ASP A 243 -4.72 3.10 -23.69
CA ASP A 243 -3.80 4.14 -24.15
C ASP A 243 -3.12 4.80 -22.94
N SER A 244 -1.82 4.55 -22.78
CA SER A 244 -1.02 5.13 -21.70
C SER A 244 -0.88 6.66 -21.77
N ARG A 245 -1.18 7.28 -22.92
CA ARG A 245 -1.06 8.72 -23.15
C ARG A 245 -2.34 9.49 -22.85
N ASP A 246 -3.49 8.82 -22.86
CA ASP A 246 -4.78 9.46 -22.60
C ASP A 246 -4.94 9.79 -21.11
N MET A 247 -4.86 11.08 -20.79
CA MET A 247 -4.93 11.58 -19.42
C MET A 247 -6.36 11.77 -18.92
N SER A 248 -7.35 11.76 -19.82
CA SER A 248 -8.77 12.03 -19.51
C SER A 248 -9.48 10.83 -18.87
N GLU A 249 -8.91 9.64 -18.96
CA GLU A 249 -9.43 8.42 -18.34
C GLU A 249 -8.53 7.91 -17.20
N THR A 250 -9.14 7.07 -16.34
CA THR A 250 -8.38 6.31 -15.35
C THR A 250 -7.34 5.43 -16.04
N SER A 251 -6.09 5.57 -15.63
CA SER A 251 -5.00 4.76 -16.12
C SER A 251 -4.87 3.43 -15.37
N TRP A 252 -4.17 2.48 -15.98
CA TRP A 252 -3.97 1.14 -15.43
C TRP A 252 -2.50 0.71 -15.44
N GLY A 253 -2.13 -0.21 -14.55
CA GLY A 253 -0.82 -0.82 -14.47
C GLY A 253 0.33 0.17 -14.29
N TRP A 254 1.46 -0.09 -14.95
CA TRP A 254 2.67 0.74 -14.84
C TRP A 254 2.43 2.19 -15.33
N ALA A 255 1.45 2.43 -16.21
CA ALA A 255 1.12 3.78 -16.66
C ALA A 255 0.44 4.60 -15.54
N ALA A 256 -0.48 3.99 -14.79
CA ALA A 256 -1.04 4.61 -13.58
C ALA A 256 0.04 4.92 -12.54
N LEU A 257 0.94 3.96 -12.31
CA LEU A 257 2.06 4.16 -11.39
C LEU A 257 2.94 5.33 -11.81
N LYS A 258 3.31 5.40 -13.09
CA LYS A 258 4.07 6.52 -13.68
C LYS A 258 3.40 7.86 -13.37
N ARG A 259 2.09 7.96 -13.62
CA ARG A 259 1.30 9.18 -13.37
C ARG A 259 1.29 9.55 -11.89
N CYS A 260 1.13 8.56 -11.02
CA CYS A 260 1.14 8.82 -9.57
C CYS A 260 2.49 9.39 -9.14
N LEU A 261 3.57 8.75 -9.54
CA LEU A 261 4.93 9.14 -9.17
C LEU A 261 5.32 10.54 -9.69
N GLN A 262 4.85 10.95 -10.87
CA GLN A 262 5.04 12.31 -11.39
C GLN A 262 4.51 13.44 -10.48
N HIS A 263 3.68 13.12 -9.49
CA HIS A 263 3.15 14.10 -8.53
C HIS A 263 3.86 14.03 -7.17
N VAL A 264 4.72 13.03 -6.94
CA VAL A 264 5.44 12.83 -5.68
C VAL A 264 6.71 13.70 -5.68
N PRO A 265 6.86 14.64 -4.72
CA PRO A 265 8.09 15.41 -4.60
C PRO A 265 9.22 14.54 -4.06
N CYS A 266 10.37 14.59 -4.72
CA CYS A 266 11.59 13.91 -4.31
C CYS A 266 12.69 14.93 -4.05
N GLN A 267 13.51 14.68 -3.04
CA GLN A 267 14.67 15.51 -2.72
C GLN A 267 15.93 14.89 -3.33
N ASP A 268 16.81 15.72 -3.85
CA ASP A 268 18.11 15.27 -4.35
C ASP A 268 19.10 15.17 -3.18
N HIS A 269 19.28 13.95 -2.68
CA HIS A 269 20.27 13.63 -1.63
C HIS A 269 21.42 12.78 -2.18
N GLY A 270 21.64 12.78 -3.50
CA GLY A 270 22.63 11.93 -4.16
C GLY A 270 22.08 10.54 -4.50
N ASP A 271 22.77 9.49 -4.06
CA ASP A 271 22.43 8.11 -4.41
C ASP A 271 21.05 7.70 -3.86
N SER A 272 20.18 7.23 -4.75
CA SER A 272 18.84 6.75 -4.40
C SER A 272 18.61 5.31 -4.90
N ASP A 273 17.79 4.57 -4.16
CA ASP A 273 17.40 3.20 -4.48
C ASP A 273 15.90 3.13 -4.73
N ILE A 274 15.49 2.35 -5.74
CA ILE A 274 14.14 1.85 -5.90
C ILE A 274 14.15 0.37 -5.53
N VAL A 275 13.34 0.02 -4.52
CA VAL A 275 13.23 -1.35 -4.02
C VAL A 275 11.88 -1.93 -4.40
N VAL A 276 11.94 -3.04 -5.13
CA VAL A 276 10.79 -3.82 -5.56
C VAL A 276 10.80 -5.13 -4.79
N GLN A 277 9.76 -5.39 -4.02
CA GLN A 277 9.58 -6.66 -3.32
C GLN A 277 8.40 -7.40 -3.94
N VAL A 278 8.63 -8.66 -4.31
CA VAL A 278 7.64 -9.50 -4.96
C VAL A 278 7.73 -10.94 -4.46
N SER A 279 6.61 -11.66 -4.49
CA SER A 279 6.56 -13.11 -4.21
C SER A 279 6.61 -13.96 -5.49
N SER A 280 6.43 -13.35 -6.67
CA SER A 280 6.41 -14.06 -7.95
C SER A 280 7.12 -13.29 -9.06
N ILE A 281 7.90 -13.99 -9.87
CA ILE A 281 8.57 -13.45 -11.06
C ILE A 281 8.25 -14.34 -12.26
N ALA A 282 7.49 -13.79 -13.22
CA ALA A 282 7.16 -14.44 -14.47
C ALA A 282 8.35 -14.49 -15.45
N THR A 283 8.15 -15.04 -16.64
CA THR A 283 9.13 -14.94 -17.74
C THR A 283 9.10 -13.53 -18.34
N LEU A 284 10.12 -12.73 -18.08
CA LEU A 284 10.31 -11.35 -18.56
C LEU A 284 11.08 -11.28 -19.89
N GLY A 285 11.64 -12.41 -20.33
CA GLY A 285 12.39 -12.56 -21.57
C GLY A 285 13.89 -12.69 -21.36
N ALA A 286 14.59 -13.11 -22.42
CA ALA A 286 16.04 -13.38 -22.40
C ALA A 286 16.92 -12.11 -22.26
N LYS A 287 16.33 -10.92 -22.46
CA LYS A 287 16.97 -9.61 -22.27
C LYS A 287 16.19 -8.82 -21.23
N ASN A 288 16.84 -7.84 -20.61
CA ASN A 288 16.21 -6.99 -19.59
C ASN A 288 15.38 -5.83 -20.17
N ASP A 289 15.09 -5.80 -21.47
CA ASP A 289 14.38 -4.69 -22.14
C ASP A 289 13.03 -4.37 -21.49
N TRP A 290 12.20 -5.41 -21.24
CA TRP A 290 10.90 -5.22 -20.59
C TRP A 290 11.06 -4.68 -19.17
N LEU A 291 11.99 -5.25 -18.40
CA LEU A 291 12.25 -4.81 -17.03
C LEU A 291 12.70 -3.34 -16.99
N GLN A 292 13.64 -2.96 -17.85
CA GLN A 292 14.22 -1.62 -17.88
C GLN A 292 13.24 -0.57 -18.43
N LYS A 293 12.63 -0.83 -19.58
CA LYS A 293 11.82 0.14 -20.33
C LYS A 293 10.37 0.18 -19.89
N THR A 294 9.81 -0.94 -19.46
CA THR A 294 8.37 -1.04 -19.12
C THR A 294 8.13 -0.96 -17.62
N LEU A 295 8.98 -1.53 -16.77
CA LEU A 295 8.78 -1.49 -15.32
C LEU A 295 9.61 -0.40 -14.64
N PHE A 296 10.93 -0.40 -14.84
CA PHE A 296 11.86 0.45 -14.11
C PHE A 296 11.83 1.91 -14.55
N GLU A 297 11.74 2.21 -15.85
CA GLU A 297 11.65 3.60 -16.31
C GLU A 297 10.43 4.35 -15.73
N PRO A 298 9.21 3.79 -15.69
CA PRO A 298 8.10 4.42 -14.98
C PRO A 298 8.37 4.70 -13.49
N LEU A 299 9.09 3.80 -12.81
CA LEU A 299 9.39 3.91 -11.39
C LEU A 299 10.38 5.04 -11.07
N THR A 300 11.18 5.50 -12.03
CA THR A 300 12.11 6.63 -11.81
C THR A 300 11.43 8.01 -11.86
N ARG A 301 10.14 8.07 -12.22
CA ARG A 301 9.45 9.35 -12.35
C ARG A 301 9.24 9.97 -10.97
N SER A 302 9.33 11.29 -10.92
CA SER A 302 8.97 12.10 -9.76
C SER A 302 8.45 13.45 -10.23
N LYS A 303 7.94 14.27 -9.32
CA LYS A 303 7.60 15.68 -9.61
C LYS A 303 8.84 16.50 -10.00
N ASN A 304 10.00 16.12 -9.47
CA ASN A 304 11.26 16.83 -9.69
C ASN A 304 11.95 16.30 -10.96
N THR A 305 12.42 17.21 -11.80
CA THR A 305 13.22 16.90 -12.99
C THR A 305 14.71 16.97 -12.66
N GLY A 306 15.53 16.25 -13.43
CA GLY A 306 16.99 16.30 -13.30
C GLY A 306 17.61 15.49 -12.15
N LEU A 307 16.81 14.68 -11.43
CA LEU A 307 17.34 13.76 -10.43
C LEU A 307 18.21 12.67 -11.08
N GLY A 308 19.25 12.24 -10.35
CA GLY A 308 20.07 11.10 -10.73
C GLY A 308 19.24 9.82 -10.91
N ARG A 309 19.70 8.92 -11.78
CA ARG A 309 18.99 7.65 -12.01
C ARG A 309 19.17 6.74 -10.78
N PRO A 310 18.08 6.31 -10.12
CA PRO A 310 18.18 5.44 -8.95
C PRO A 310 18.69 4.05 -9.33
N ARG A 311 19.31 3.37 -8.36
CA ARG A 311 19.66 1.95 -8.47
C ARG A 311 18.42 1.11 -8.20
N PHE A 312 18.32 -0.03 -8.86
CA PHE A 312 17.19 -0.94 -8.69
C PHE A 312 17.59 -2.16 -7.87
N LYS A 313 16.76 -2.49 -6.88
CA LYS A 313 16.93 -3.65 -6.01
C LYS A 313 15.64 -4.46 -6.03
N VAL A 314 15.77 -5.78 -6.17
CA VAL A 314 14.65 -6.71 -6.14
C VAL A 314 14.81 -7.62 -4.93
N VAL A 315 13.92 -7.49 -3.95
CA VAL A 315 13.90 -8.36 -2.78
C VAL A 315 13.12 -9.63 -3.15
N PHE A 316 13.81 -10.76 -3.12
CA PHE A 316 13.24 -12.08 -3.41
C PHE A 316 13.91 -13.14 -2.54
N PRO A 317 13.15 -13.98 -1.82
CA PRO A 317 13.72 -14.90 -0.84
C PRO A 317 14.50 -16.03 -1.51
N THR A 318 15.59 -16.43 -0.86
CA THR A 318 16.40 -17.58 -1.22
C THR A 318 15.81 -18.89 -0.70
N ALA A 319 16.26 -20.01 -1.25
CA ALA A 319 15.84 -21.33 -0.77
C ALA A 319 16.23 -21.58 0.69
N ASP A 320 17.32 -20.99 1.19
CA ASP A 320 17.75 -21.13 2.58
C ASP A 320 16.88 -20.29 3.53
N GLU A 321 16.51 -19.07 3.14
CA GLU A 321 15.56 -18.24 3.89
C GLU A 321 14.18 -18.90 3.97
N ILE A 322 13.71 -19.51 2.88
CA ILE A 322 12.47 -20.29 2.89
C ILE A 322 12.61 -21.51 3.80
N ARG A 323 13.73 -22.24 3.75
CA ARG A 323 13.95 -23.41 4.62
C ARG A 323 13.91 -23.04 6.10
N LYS A 324 14.35 -21.83 6.46
CA LYS A 324 14.43 -21.32 7.83
C LYS A 324 13.19 -20.53 8.28
N SER A 325 12.21 -20.30 7.40
CA SER A 325 10.98 -19.59 7.77
C SER A 325 10.15 -20.40 8.78
N LEU A 326 9.14 -19.76 9.38
CA LEU A 326 8.25 -20.38 10.38
C LEU A 326 7.60 -21.68 9.87
N ASP A 327 7.15 -21.71 8.61
CA ASP A 327 6.57 -22.90 8.00
C ASP A 327 7.57 -23.70 7.13
N GLY A 328 8.85 -23.33 7.16
CA GLY A 328 9.90 -23.90 6.31
C GLY A 328 9.53 -23.91 4.82
N TYR A 329 9.83 -25.02 4.13
CA TYR A 329 9.54 -25.16 2.70
C TYR A 329 8.05 -25.02 2.33
N ALA A 330 7.12 -25.15 3.27
CA ALA A 330 5.70 -24.91 2.99
C ALA A 330 5.41 -23.44 2.64
N SER A 331 6.20 -22.47 3.15
CA SER A 331 6.14 -21.06 2.73
C SER A 331 6.45 -20.91 1.23
N GLY A 332 7.32 -21.76 0.69
CA GLY A 332 7.73 -21.74 -0.72
C GLY A 332 6.60 -21.96 -1.72
N GLY A 333 5.49 -22.59 -1.32
CA GLY A 333 4.31 -22.78 -2.18
C GLY A 333 3.61 -21.47 -2.59
N SER A 334 3.97 -20.34 -1.98
CA SER A 334 3.46 -19.00 -2.33
C SER A 334 4.53 -18.14 -3.02
N ILE A 335 5.73 -18.68 -3.25
CA ILE A 335 6.89 -17.98 -3.82
C ILE A 335 7.31 -18.63 -5.13
N HIS A 336 7.27 -17.88 -6.24
CA HIS A 336 7.38 -18.48 -7.57
C HIS A 336 8.40 -17.77 -8.46
N THR A 337 9.37 -18.51 -8.96
CA THR A 337 10.16 -18.12 -10.11
C THR A 337 10.52 -19.36 -10.91
N LYS A 338 10.56 -19.26 -12.24
CA LYS A 338 10.89 -20.38 -13.13
C LYS A 338 12.29 -20.20 -13.70
N ILE A 339 13.05 -21.28 -13.75
CA ILE A 339 14.44 -21.31 -14.27
C ILE A 339 14.65 -22.43 -15.31
N GLN A 340 13.57 -23.05 -15.79
CA GLN A 340 13.62 -24.30 -16.56
C GLN A 340 13.90 -24.06 -18.05
N SER A 341 13.44 -22.93 -18.61
CA SER A 341 13.66 -22.61 -20.03
C SER A 341 14.96 -21.84 -20.25
N SER A 342 15.49 -21.89 -21.49
CA SER A 342 16.67 -21.11 -21.87
C SER A 342 16.47 -19.59 -21.71
N GLN A 343 15.24 -19.10 -21.91
CA GLN A 343 14.90 -17.69 -21.67
C GLN A 343 14.96 -17.35 -20.18
N GLN A 344 14.48 -18.25 -19.32
CA GLN A 344 14.48 -18.07 -17.87
C GLN A 344 15.90 -18.14 -17.28
N ALA A 345 16.76 -19.02 -17.81
CA ALA A 345 18.17 -19.06 -17.43
C ALA A 345 18.88 -17.72 -17.75
N LYS A 346 18.69 -17.18 -18.96
CA LYS A 346 19.20 -15.86 -19.34
C LYS A 346 18.59 -14.73 -18.50
N GLN A 347 17.32 -14.84 -18.14
CA GLN A 347 16.67 -13.92 -17.22
C GLN A 347 17.35 -13.88 -15.86
N LEU A 348 17.71 -15.04 -15.31
CA LEU A 348 18.41 -15.11 -14.04
C LEU A 348 19.78 -14.41 -14.09
N GLU A 349 20.49 -14.45 -15.22
CA GLU A 349 21.78 -13.76 -15.38
C GLU A 349 21.67 -12.25 -15.14
N TYR A 350 20.65 -11.58 -15.68
CA TYR A 350 20.46 -10.14 -15.47
C TYR A 350 19.71 -9.78 -14.18
N LEU A 351 18.98 -10.71 -13.57
CA LEU A 351 18.32 -10.48 -12.28
C LEU A 351 19.26 -10.67 -11.09
N ARG A 352 20.21 -11.62 -11.17
CA ARG A 352 21.17 -11.92 -10.09
C ARG A 352 21.86 -10.68 -9.51
N PRO A 353 22.38 -9.72 -10.30
CA PRO A 353 23.08 -8.55 -9.75
C PRO A 353 22.19 -7.59 -8.95
N ILE A 354 20.86 -7.66 -9.16
CA ILE A 354 19.90 -6.78 -8.48
C ILE A 354 19.08 -7.51 -7.43
N PHE A 355 19.25 -8.83 -7.26
CA PHE A 355 18.58 -9.58 -6.21
C PHE A 355 19.16 -9.29 -4.83
N HIS A 356 18.26 -9.13 -3.87
CA HIS A 356 18.55 -8.87 -2.47
C HIS A 356 17.74 -9.85 -1.61
N HIS A 357 18.33 -10.21 -0.47
CA HIS A 357 17.77 -11.11 0.52
C HIS A 357 16.52 -10.54 1.19
N TRP A 358 15.63 -11.42 1.65
CA TRP A 358 14.44 -11.06 2.41
C TRP A 358 14.76 -10.81 3.88
N ALA A 359 15.39 -11.77 4.55
CA ALA A 359 15.66 -11.72 5.99
C ALA A 359 17.05 -11.16 6.32
N ASN A 360 17.94 -11.05 5.31
CA ASN A 360 19.32 -10.57 5.46
C ASN A 360 20.11 -11.31 6.57
N ASP A 361 19.67 -12.52 6.95
CA ASP A 361 20.18 -13.38 8.02
C ASP A 361 21.28 -14.34 7.54
N SER A 362 21.75 -14.16 6.30
CA SER A 362 22.84 -14.95 5.74
C SER A 362 24.18 -14.61 6.43
N PRO A 363 25.17 -15.52 6.46
CA PRO A 363 26.50 -15.23 6.99
C PRO A 363 27.24 -14.05 6.31
N ARG A 364 26.71 -13.55 5.19
CA ARG A 364 27.21 -12.37 4.44
C ARG A 364 26.19 -11.23 4.39
N GLY A 365 25.16 -11.25 5.24
CA GLY A 365 24.16 -10.19 5.33
C GLY A 365 24.80 -8.84 5.67
N ALA A 366 24.31 -7.77 5.04
CA ALA A 366 24.81 -6.43 5.32
C ALA A 366 24.40 -6.00 6.74
N SER A 367 25.27 -5.34 7.50
CA SER A 367 24.88 -4.76 8.80
C SER A 367 23.75 -3.74 8.61
N GLU A 368 22.67 -3.88 9.38
CA GLU A 368 21.44 -3.07 9.36
C GLU A 368 21.71 -1.58 9.18
N SER A 369 21.42 -1.00 8.00
CA SER A 369 21.46 0.46 7.88
C SER A 369 20.52 1.08 6.85
N ASN A 370 19.62 0.34 6.20
CA ASN A 370 18.67 0.97 5.28
C ASN A 370 17.30 0.25 5.33
N PHE A 371 16.36 0.82 6.07
CA PHE A 371 14.94 0.51 5.90
C PHE A 371 14.50 1.09 4.55
N TYR A 372 14.09 0.22 3.64
CA TYR A 372 13.61 0.63 2.32
C TYR A 372 12.09 0.81 2.35
N VAL A 373 11.60 1.90 1.76
CA VAL A 373 10.19 2.04 1.41
C VAL A 373 9.91 1.03 0.30
N VAL A 374 9.11 0.02 0.64
CA VAL A 374 8.79 -1.11 -0.24
C VAL A 374 7.68 -0.70 -1.19
N LEU A 375 7.98 -0.66 -2.50
CA LEU A 375 6.94 -0.74 -3.52
C LEU A 375 6.62 -2.22 -3.71
N GLY A 376 5.64 -2.69 -2.92
CA GLY A 376 5.09 -4.03 -3.07
C GLY A 376 4.24 -4.08 -4.33
N LEU A 377 4.83 -4.54 -5.44
CA LEU A 377 4.08 -4.91 -6.63
C LEU A 377 3.60 -6.35 -6.43
N PHE A 378 2.56 -6.51 -5.62
CA PHE A 378 1.93 -7.80 -5.42
C PHE A 378 1.03 -8.07 -6.64
N ALA A 379 1.56 -8.82 -7.60
CA ALA A 379 0.78 -9.45 -8.65
C ALA A 379 0.35 -10.82 -8.15
#